data_AF-A0A7X8USN3-F1
#
_entry.id   AF-A0A7X8USN3-F1
#
_cell.length_a   1.000
_cell.length_b   1.000
_cell.length_c   1.000
_cell.angle_alpha   90.00
_cell.angle_beta   90.00
_cell.angle_gamma   90.00
#
_symmetry.space_group_name_H-M   'P 1'
#
loop_
_entity.id
_entity.type
_entity.pdbx_description
1 polymer ?
#
loop_
_entity_poly.entity_id
_entity_poly.type
_entity_poly.pdbx_seq_one_letter_code
_entity_poly.pdbx_strand_id
1 'polypeptide(L)' 'NPIEKMWSKIKAYLRKVKARTPRALLHAITQALQAVTAEDAEWWFQHCGYRYTQS' A
#
# COMPACT_ATOMS: atom_id res chain seq x y z
N ASN A 1 3.62 -4.14 11.92
CA ASN A 1 4.63 -3.25 11.29
C ASN A 1 3.94 -2.43 10.19
N PRO A 2 4.07 -1.09 10.12
CA PRO A 2 3.36 -0.25 9.14
C PRO A 2 3.54 -0.68 7.68
N ILE A 3 4.72 -1.21 7.33
CA ILE A 3 4.99 -1.71 5.97
C ILE A 3 4.11 -2.91 5.58
N GLU A 4 3.65 -3.71 6.54
CA GLU A 4 2.76 -4.85 6.28
C GLU A 4 1.36 -4.38 5.88
N LYS A 5 0.91 -3.23 6.40
CA LYS A 5 -0.36 -2.61 6.03
C LYS A 5 -0.30 -2.11 4.59
N MET A 6 0.81 -1.48 4.19
CA MET A 6 1.08 -1.11 2.80
C MET A 6 1.00 -2.31 1.86
N TRP A 7 1.74 -3.39 2.17
CA TRP A 7 1.72 -4.60 1.35
C TRP A 7 0.35 -5.28 1.33
N SER A 8 -0.44 -5.17 2.39
CA SER A 8 -1.81 -5.68 2.41
C SER A 8 -2.71 -4.95 1.42
N LYS A 9 -2.63 -3.61 1.34
CA LYS A 9 -3.35 -2.79 0.35
C LYS A 9 -2.92 -3.12 -1.08
N ILE A 10 -1.60 -3.19 -1.34
CA ILE A 10 -1.05 -3.55 -2.67
C ILE A 10 -1.52 -4.93 -3.10
N LYS A 11 -1.41 -5.94 -2.23
CA LYS A 11 -1.86 -7.31 -2.56
C LYS A 11 -3.37 -7.37 -2.80
N ALA A 12 -4.18 -6.63 -2.05
CA ALA A 12 -5.62 -6.56 -2.29
C ALA A 12 -5.94 -5.98 -3.67
N TYR A 13 -5.25 -4.91 -4.07
CA TYR A 13 -5.37 -4.32 -5.40
C TYR A 13 -4.99 -5.31 -6.50
N LEU A 14 -3.82 -5.94 -6.41
CA LEU A 14 -3.34 -6.89 -7.42
C LEU A 14 -4.27 -8.10 -7.57
N ARG A 15 -4.81 -8.62 -6.46
CA ARG A 15 -5.81 -9.70 -6.48
C ARG A 15 -7.11 -9.28 -7.18
N LYS A 16 -7.50 -8.00 -7.08
CA LYS A 16 -8.68 -7.46 -7.78
C LYS A 16 -8.43 -7.36 -9.30
N VAL A 17 -7.24 -6.95 -9.71
CA VAL A 17 -6.90 -6.77 -11.14
C VAL A 17 -6.80 -8.10 -11.90
N LYS A 18 -6.32 -9.18 -11.27
CA LYS A 18 -6.20 -10.52 -11.88
C LYS A 18 -5.44 -10.53 -13.23
N ALA A 19 -4.36 -9.75 -13.32
CA ALA A 19 -3.53 -9.66 -14.53
C ALA A 19 -3.03 -11.04 -14.99
N ARG A 20 -3.10 -11.32 -16.30
CA ARG A 20 -2.69 -12.60 -16.91
C ARG A 20 -1.45 -12.50 -17.80
N THR A 21 -0.84 -11.32 -17.87
CA THR A 21 0.39 -11.08 -18.63
C THR A 21 1.40 -10.31 -17.79
N PRO A 22 2.71 -10.47 -18.04
CA PRO A 22 3.75 -9.72 -17.33
C PRO A 22 3.59 -8.20 -17.47
N ARG A 23 3.22 -7.72 -18.67
CA ARG A 23 3.00 -6.30 -18.93
C ARG A 23 1.81 -5.74 -18.13
N ALA A 24 0.71 -6.48 -18.08
CA ALA A 24 -0.46 -6.09 -17.28
C ALA A 24 -0.15 -6.11 -15.78
N LEU A 25 0.65 -7.09 -15.32
CA LEU A 25 1.09 -7.15 -13.92
C LEU A 25 1.97 -5.94 -13.56
N LEU A 26 2.94 -5.59 -14.41
CA LEU A 26 3.81 -4.44 -14.19
C LEU A 26 2.99 -3.14 -14.09
N HIS A 27 2.05 -2.93 -15.01
CA HIS A 27 1.15 -1.78 -14.95
C HIS A 27 0.30 -1.79 -13.67
N ALA A 28 -0.24 -2.95 -13.28
CA ALA A 28 -1.02 -3.08 -12.05
C ALA A 28 -0.21 -2.75 -10.79
N ILE A 29 1.09 -3.11 -10.76
CA ILE A 29 2.00 -2.76 -9.66
C ILE A 29 2.20 -1.24 -9.59
N THR A 30 2.45 -0.58 -10.72
CA THR A 30 2.57 0.89 -10.78
C THR A 30 1.31 1.56 -10.24
N GLN A 31 0.13 1.13 -10.69
CA GLN A 31 -1.14 1.67 -10.23
C GLN A 31 -1.38 1.39 -8.73
N ALA A 32 -1.03 0.19 -8.24
CA ALA A 32 -1.16 -0.16 -6.82
C ALA A 32 -0.30 0.72 -5.92
N LEU A 33 0.93 1.04 -6.35
CA LEU A 33 1.83 1.93 -5.62
C LEU A 33 1.32 3.38 -5.66
N GLN A 34 0.82 3.86 -6.81
CA GLN A 34 0.21 5.19 -6.92
C GLN A 34 -1.06 5.36 -6.07
N ALA A 35 -1.75 4.26 -5.77
CA ALA A 35 -2.93 4.27 -4.90
C ALA A 35 -2.58 4.33 -3.39
N VAL A 36 -1.31 4.27 -3.01
CA VAL A 36 -0.86 4.51 -1.64
C VAL A 36 -0.68 6.02 -1.43
N THR A 37 -1.42 6.56 -0.48
CA THR A 37 -1.41 8.00 -0.15
C THR A 37 -0.60 8.28 1.10
N ALA A 38 -0.23 9.55 1.31
CA ALA A 38 0.40 9.98 2.56
C ALA A 38 -0.51 9.76 3.77
N GLU A 39 -1.82 9.96 3.60
CA GLU A 39 -2.82 9.70 4.64
C GLU A 39 -2.86 8.22 5.04
N ASP A 40 -2.82 7.29 4.07
CA ASP A 40 -2.72 5.86 4.40
C ASP A 40 -1.50 5.57 5.28
N ALA A 41 -0.34 6.14 4.91
CA ALA A 41 0.89 5.93 5.65
C ALA A 41 0.77 6.47 7.08
N GLU A 42 0.29 7.70 7.25
CA GLU A 42 0.05 8.30 8.57
C GLU A 42 -0.85 7.41 9.44
N TRP A 43 -1.99 6.97 8.91
CA TRP A 43 -2.88 6.06 9.62
C TRP A 43 -2.23 4.73 9.98
N TRP A 44 -1.37 4.17 9.11
CA TRP A 44 -0.66 2.92 9.41
C TRP A 44 0.36 3.08 10.53
N PHE A 45 1.10 4.19 10.55
CA PHE A 45 2.02 4.51 11.64
C PHE A 45 1.25 4.68 12.96
N GLN A 46 0.18 5.49 12.97
CA GLN A 46 -0.66 5.70 14.14
C GLN A 46 -1.28 4.38 14.65
N HIS A 47 -1.85 3.56 13.76
CA HIS A 47 -2.41 2.25 14.12
C HIS A 47 -1.36 1.32 14.72
N CYS A 48 -0.11 1.39 14.28
CA CYS A 48 0.97 0.60 14.85
C CYS A 48 1.52 1.18 16.17
N GLY A 49 0.93 2.25 16.70
CA GLY A 49 1.35 2.89 17.95
C GLY A 49 2.50 3.88 17.79
N TYR A 50 2.94 4.15 16.57
CA TYR A 50 3.91 5.21 16.32
C TYR A 50 3.17 6.54 16.42
N ARG A 51 3.48 7.30 17.49
CA ARG A 51 3.04 8.67 17.66
C ARG A 51 4.23 9.57 17.37
N TYR A 52 4.05 10.52 16.45
CA TYR A 52 5.01 11.60 16.31
C TYR A 52 4.82 12.56 17.49
N THR A 53 5.61 12.39 18.55
CA THR A 53 5.72 13.40 19.61
C THR A 53 6.75 14.41 19.17
N GLN A 54 6.31 15.53 18.60
CA GLN A 54 7.17 16.69 18.41
C GLN A 54 7.31 17.37 19.78
N SER A 55 8.50 17.29 20.37
CA SER A 55 8.89 18.02 21.58
C SER A 55 9.36 19.42 21.26
#